data_AF-A0A9D8P497-F1
#
_entry.id   AF-A0A9D8P497-F1
#
_cell.length_a   1.000
_cell.length_b   1.000
_cell.length_c   1.000
_cell.angle_alpha   90.00
_cell.angle_beta   90.00
_cell.angle_gamma   90.00
#
_symmetry.space_group_name_H-M   'P 1'
#
loop_
_entity.id
_entity.type
_entity.pdbx_description
1 polymer ?
#
loop_
_entity_poly.entity_id
_entity_poly.type
_entity_poly.pdbx_seq_one_letter_code
_entity_poly.pdbx_strand_id
1 'polypeptide(L)'
;MADLVKTLWELIRKESSVRRVAKGLEVDRASLYRSLKKGTHPRIDTVVKILDHLGYELQVVKTDKKTKKISESKEPPTKETLDKGREVQQEAS
;
A
#
# COMPACT_ATOMS: atom_id res chain seq x y z
N MET A 1 -3.20 4.11 -12.52
CA MET A 1 -4.11 3.01 -12.15
C MET A 1 -4.63 3.29 -10.76
N ALA A 2 -5.94 3.14 -10.51
CA ALA A 2 -6.51 3.36 -9.18
C ALA A 2 -5.98 2.31 -8.20
N ASP A 3 -5.46 2.76 -7.07
CA ASP A 3 -5.03 1.89 -5.98
C ASP A 3 -6.29 1.44 -5.22
N LEU A 4 -6.58 0.13 -5.24
CA LEU A 4 -7.75 -0.46 -4.59
C LEU A 4 -7.87 -0.03 -3.12
N VAL A 5 -6.73 0.04 -2.42
CA VAL A 5 -6.67 0.44 -1.01
C VAL A 5 -7.10 1.89 -0.83
N LYS A 6 -6.70 2.78 -1.76
CA LYS A 6 -7.12 4.18 -1.74
C LYS A 6 -8.62 4.30 -1.97
N THR A 7 -9.17 3.57 -2.94
CA THR A 7 -10.61 3.56 -3.22
C THR A 7 -11.42 3.06 -2.03
N LEU A 8 -10.97 1.99 -1.37
CA LEU A 8 -11.61 1.49 -0.13
C LEU A 8 -11.60 2.54 0.98
N TRP A 9 -10.51 3.28 1.15
CA TRP A 9 -10.43 4.37 2.12
C TRP A 9 -11.42 5.50 1.85
N GLU A 10 -11.55 5.90 0.59
CA GLU A 10 -12.50 6.92 0.19
C GLU A 10 -13.95 6.47 0.39
N LEU A 11 -14.28 5.22 0.04
CA LEU A 11 -15.59 4.62 0.29
C LEU A 11 -15.93 4.58 1.79
N ILE A 12 -15.01 4.06 2.62
CA ILE A 12 -15.22 3.98 4.07
C ILE A 12 -15.45 5.37 4.67
N ARG A 13 -14.73 6.40 4.21
CA ARG A 13 -14.90 7.78 4.70
C ARG A 13 -16.17 8.45 4.22
N LYS A 14 -16.68 8.07 3.04
CA LYS A 14 -17.86 8.67 2.43
C LYS A 14 -19.16 8.09 2.97
N GLU A 15 -19.24 6.77 3.08
CA GLU A 15 -20.46 6.04 3.44
C GLU A 15 -20.54 5.74 4.96
N SER A 16 -19.40 5.70 5.65
CA SER A 16 -19.36 5.24 7.04
C SER A 16 -18.20 5.83 7.85
N SER A 17 -17.84 5.17 8.94
CA SER A 17 -16.63 5.44 9.70
C SER A 17 -15.81 4.16 9.84
N VAL A 18 -14.49 4.32 9.87
CA VAL A 18 -13.54 3.21 10.09
C VAL A 18 -13.89 2.42 11.35
N ARG A 19 -14.40 3.10 12.38
CA ARG A 19 -14.84 2.48 13.63
C ARG A 19 -16.07 1.58 13.44
N ARG A 20 -17.06 2.00 12.65
CA ARG A 20 -18.25 1.20 12.35
C ARG A 20 -17.90 -0.02 11.52
N VAL A 21 -17.07 0.18 10.49
CA VAL A 21 -16.59 -0.91 9.63
C VAL A 21 -15.76 -1.92 10.44
N ALA A 22 -14.82 -1.46 11.27
CA ALA A 22 -14.04 -2.35 12.14
C ALA A 22 -14.94 -3.15 13.10
N LYS A 23 -15.97 -2.51 13.68
CA LYS A 23 -16.93 -3.17 14.58
C LYS A 23 -17.77 -4.22 13.84
N GLY A 24 -18.28 -3.90 12.65
CA GLY A 24 -19.08 -4.84 11.86
C GLY A 24 -18.27 -6.01 11.29
N LEU A 25 -16.96 -5.83 11.16
CA LEU A 25 -16.02 -6.88 10.75
C LEU A 25 -15.42 -7.66 11.93
N GLU A 26 -15.80 -7.34 13.18
CA GLU A 26 -15.25 -7.91 14.41
C GLU A 26 -13.71 -7.88 14.49
N VAL A 27 -13.09 -6.86 13.89
CA VAL A 27 -11.64 -6.66 13.91
C VAL A 27 -11.27 -5.37 14.63
N ASP A 28 -10.07 -5.37 15.21
CA ASP A 28 -9.53 -4.15 15.79
C ASP A 28 -9.26 -3.09 14.70
N ARG A 29 -9.41 -1.81 15.07
CA ARG A 29 -9.16 -0.69 14.13
C ARG A 29 -7.72 -0.70 13.64
N ALA A 30 -6.76 -1.06 14.47
CA ALA A 30 -5.35 -1.15 14.07
C ALA A 30 -5.14 -2.25 13.03
N SER A 31 -5.82 -3.39 13.17
CA SER A 31 -5.78 -4.48 12.19
C SER A 31 -6.39 -4.03 10.86
N LEU A 32 -7.53 -3.35 10.89
CA LEU A 32 -8.15 -2.80 9.68
C LEU A 32 -7.24 -1.76 9.00
N TYR A 33 -6.66 -0.83 9.77
CA TYR A 33 -5.70 0.16 9.27
C TYR A 33 -4.45 -0.48 8.67
N ARG A 34 -3.92 -1.54 9.27
CA ARG A 34 -2.76 -2.29 8.76
C ARG A 34 -3.10 -3.01 7.46
N SER A 35 -4.30 -3.59 7.36
CA SER A 35 -4.76 -4.28 6.15
C SER A 35 -5.03 -3.33 4.99
N LEU A 36 -5.42 -2.09 5.29
CA LEU A 36 -5.69 -1.01 4.33
C LEU A 36 -4.57 0.03 4.29
N LYS A 37 -3.34 -0.34 4.65
CA LYS A 37 -2.19 0.58 4.57
C LYS A 37 -1.74 0.70 3.12
N LYS A 38 -1.20 1.87 2.75
CA LYS A 38 -0.59 2.03 1.44
C LYS A 38 0.55 1.02 1.25
N GLY A 39 0.54 0.29 0.14
CA GLY A 39 1.53 -0.75 -0.17
C GLY A 39 1.27 -2.13 0.44
N THR A 40 0.18 -2.30 1.20
CA THR A 40 -0.28 -3.65 1.58
C THR A 40 -1.25 -4.21 0.54
N HIS A 41 -1.23 -5.53 0.40
CA HIS A 41 -2.14 -6.28 -0.45
C HIS A 41 -3.23 -6.88 0.47
N PRO A 42 -4.38 -6.23 0.64
CA PRO A 42 -5.46 -6.80 1.44
C PRO A 42 -5.93 -8.10 0.80
N ARG A 43 -6.29 -9.08 1.65
CA ARG A 43 -6.92 -10.31 1.17
C ARG A 43 -8.26 -9.98 0.52
N ILE A 44 -8.59 -10.69 -0.56
CA ILE A 44 -9.89 -10.54 -1.25
C ILE A 44 -11.04 -10.73 -0.25
N ASP A 45 -10.94 -11.70 0.66
CA ASP A 45 -11.92 -11.93 1.73
C ASP A 45 -12.19 -10.66 2.55
N THR A 46 -11.15 -9.89 2.88
CA THR A 46 -11.28 -8.63 3.62
C THR A 46 -11.97 -7.58 2.79
N VAL A 47 -11.63 -7.47 1.51
CA VAL A 47 -12.25 -6.53 0.57
C VAL A 47 -13.74 -6.82 0.41
N VAL A 48 -14.10 -8.09 0.19
CA VAL A 48 -15.49 -8.53 0.07
C VAL A 48 -16.27 -8.19 1.33
N LYS A 49 -15.77 -8.52 2.52
CA LYS A 49 -16.47 -8.22 3.78
C LYS A 49 -16.66 -6.71 4.00
N ILE A 50 -15.66 -5.89 3.63
CA ILE A 50 -15.79 -4.43 3.72
C ILE A 50 -16.89 -3.93 2.78
N LEU A 51 -16.90 -4.40 1.54
CA LEU A 51 -17.88 -4.00 0.54
C LEU A 51 -19.29 -4.46 0.92
N ASP A 52 -19.44 -5.70 1.36
CA ASP A 52 -20.70 -6.29 1.82
C ASP A 52 -21.28 -5.50 3.01
N HIS A 53 -20.45 -5.17 4.00
CA HIS A 53 -20.86 -4.30 5.11
C HIS A 53 -21.27 -2.89 4.66
N LEU A 54 -20.71 -2.40 3.56
CA LEU A 54 -21.07 -1.10 2.97
C LEU A 54 -22.25 -1.21 1.99
N GLY A 55 -22.79 -2.41 1.73
CA GLY A 55 -23.90 -2.64 0.81
C GLY A 55 -23.49 -2.69 -0.68
N TYR A 56 -22.22 -2.97 -0.98
CA TYR A 56 -21.71 -3.11 -2.34
C TYR A 56 -21.40 -4.57 -2.70
N GLU A 57 -21.59 -4.91 -3.98
CA GLU A 57 -21.21 -6.20 -4.54
C GLU A 57 -19.86 -6.10 -5.28
N LEU A 58 -18.97 -7.07 -5.06
CA LEU A 58 -17.69 -7.16 -5.77
C LEU A 58 -17.85 -7.96 -7.07
N GLN A 59 -17.72 -7.30 -8.22
CA GLN A 59 -17.65 -7.97 -9.52
C GLN A 59 -16.21 -8.01 -10.05
N VAL A 60 -15.72 -9.21 -10.35
CA VAL A 60 -14.40 -9.42 -10.97
C VAL A 60 -14.58 -9.60 -12.47
N VAL A 61 -14.20 -8.57 -13.24
CA VAL A 61 -14.25 -8.61 -14.71
C VAL A 61 -12.82 -8.74 -15.23
N LYS A 62 -12.58 -9.74 -16.09
CA LYS A 62 -11.31 -9.85 -16.81
C LYS A 62 -11.24 -8.68 -17.79
N THR A 63 -10.18 -7.89 -17.67
CA THR A 63 -9.92 -6.84 -18.67
C THR A 63 -9.05 -7.47 -19.76
N ASP A 64 -9.47 -7.37 -21.02
CA ASP A 64 -8.66 -7.76 -22.18
C ASP A 64 -7.54 -6.74 -22.43
N LYS A 65 -6.71 -6.49 -21.41
CA LYS A 65 -5.53 -5.63 -21.58
C LYS A 65 -4.42 -6.49 -22.14
N LYS A 66 -4.18 -6.37 -23.45
CA LYS A 66 -2.89 -6.71 -24.07
C LYS A 66 -1.77 -6.19 -23.16
N THR A 67 -1.04 -7.10 -22.54
CA THR A 67 0.11 -6.84 -21.68
C THR A 67 1.13 -5.99 -22.44
N LYS A 68 1.18 -4.68 -22.17
CA LYS A 68 2.42 -3.92 -22.36
C LYS A 68 3.38 -4.40 -21.26
N LYS A 69 4.40 -5.17 -21.66
CA LYS A 69 5.58 -5.45 -20.83
C LYS A 69 6.07 -4.13 -20.23
N ILE A 70 6.03 -4.00 -18.91
CA ILE A 70 6.73 -2.93 -18.21
C ILE A 70 8.16 -3.42 -18.06
N SER A 71 9.05 -2.83 -18.85
CA SER A 71 10.49 -3.01 -18.75
C SER A 71 10.98 -2.60 -17.36
N GLU A 72 11.83 -3.46 -16.81
CA GLU A 72 12.63 -3.27 -15.61
C GLU A 72 13.51 -2.01 -15.75
N SER A 73 13.16 -0.94 -15.02
CA SER A 73 14.07 0.17 -14.76
C SER A 73 14.70 -0.05 -13.40
N LYS A 74 15.88 -0.68 -13.37
CA LYS A 74 16.84 -0.54 -12.27
C LYS A 74 17.36 0.90 -12.33
N GLU A 75 17.09 1.70 -11.32
CA GLU A 75 17.92 2.86 -11.00
C GLU A 75 18.50 2.69 -9.59
N PRO A 76 19.82 2.89 -9.41
CA PRO A 76 20.55 2.59 -8.17
C PRO A 76 20.32 3.67 -7.09
N PRO A 77 20.36 3.31 -5.78
CA PRO A 77 20.26 4.30 -4.72
C PRO A 77 21.59 5.05 -4.53
N THR A 78 21.58 6.34 -4.83
CA THR A 78 22.60 7.31 -4.41
C THR A 78 22.54 7.52 -2.89
N LYS A 79 23.69 7.46 -2.21
CA LYS A 79 23.88 7.94 -0.83
C LYS A 79 25.19 8.72 -0.72
N GLU A 80 25.07 10.03 -0.80
CA GLU A 80 25.92 11.02 -0.11
C GLU A 80 25.22 11.21 1.29
N THR A 81 25.84 11.28 2.48
CA THR A 81 26.97 12.11 2.93
C THR A 81 27.28 11.84 4.44
N LEU A 82 28.56 12.03 4.85
CA LEU A 82 29.15 12.28 6.20
C LEU A 82 29.19 11.13 7.25
N ASP A 83 30.22 10.89 8.08
CA ASP A 83 31.04 11.83 8.88
C ASP A 83 32.34 11.16 9.44
N LYS A 84 33.45 11.94 9.45
CA LYS A 84 34.65 11.93 10.34
C LYS A 84 35.64 10.74 10.46
N GLY A 85 36.92 11.06 10.18
CA GLY A 85 37.98 10.97 11.20
C GLY A 85 39.34 10.38 10.80
N ARG A 86 40.40 11.21 10.89
CA ARG A 86 41.87 10.95 10.95
C ARG A 86 42.58 10.66 9.60
N GLU A 87 43.41 11.58 9.06
CA GLU A 87 44.80 11.95 9.46
C GLU A 87 45.71 10.71 9.42
N VAL A 88 46.71 10.60 8.52
CA VAL A 88 48.11 11.10 8.58
C VAL A 88 48.72 10.90 7.15
N GLN A 89 49.10 11.95 6.41
CA GLN A 89 50.46 12.48 6.17
C GLN A 89 51.56 11.54 5.60
N GLN A 90 52.15 12.00 4.48
CA GLN A 90 53.60 11.95 4.12
C GLN A 90 54.22 10.60 3.74
N GLU A 91 55.27 10.46 2.91
CA GLU A 91 56.06 11.31 2.00
C GLU A 91 56.91 10.34 1.15
N ALA A 92 57.42 10.84 0.03
CA ALA A 92 58.64 10.45 -0.68
C ALA A 92 59.29 9.07 -0.45
N SER A 93 59.49 8.32 -1.54
CA SER A 93 60.85 8.01 -2.02
C SER A 93 60.84 7.46 -3.45
#